data_AF-A0A1G4QI80-F1
#
_entry.id   AF-A0A1G4QI80-F1
#
_cell.length_a   1.000
_cell.length_b   1.000
_cell.length_c   1.000
_cell.angle_alpha   90.00
_cell.angle_beta   90.00
_cell.angle_gamma   90.00
#
_symmetry.space_group_name_H-M   'P 1'
#
loop_
_entity.id
_entity.type
_entity.pdbx_description
1 polymer ?
#
loop_
_entity_poly.entity_id
_entity_poly.type
_entity_poly.pdbx_seq_one_letter_code
_entity_poly.pdbx_strand_id
1 'polypeptide(L)'
;MSPRYVRLDPETVRLLDRCIAQAEGAATRLNRDGVDEVMRMRLASALMEAISLGERDEERLVAFALQVLPAYRERLAKSSTPPLPDPPPRVRGDRRAPLLR
;
A
#
# COMPACT_ATOMS: atom_id res chain seq x y z
N MET A 1 -10.17 -23.51 -26.72
CA MET A 1 -9.62 -22.92 -25.48
C MET A 1 -10.49 -23.37 -24.33
N SER A 2 -10.04 -24.31 -23.52
CA SER A 2 -10.83 -24.81 -22.38
C SER A 2 -10.79 -23.76 -21.26
N PRO A 3 -11.94 -23.31 -20.72
CA PRO A 3 -11.94 -22.47 -19.53
C PRO A 3 -11.27 -23.25 -18.39
N ARG A 4 -10.15 -22.72 -17.91
CA ARG A 4 -9.48 -23.26 -16.72
C ARG A 4 -10.35 -22.92 -15.52
N TYR A 5 -11.26 -23.81 -15.16
CA TYR A 5 -12.02 -23.69 -13.93
C TYR A 5 -11.06 -23.85 -12.75
N VAL A 6 -10.81 -22.75 -12.04
CA VAL A 6 -10.10 -22.78 -10.77
C VAL A 6 -11.03 -23.42 -9.75
N ARG A 7 -10.74 -24.65 -9.32
CA ARG A 7 -11.43 -25.25 -8.18
C ARG A 7 -10.87 -24.62 -6.92
N LEU A 8 -11.66 -23.75 -6.30
CA LEU A 8 -11.37 -23.18 -4.99
C LEU A 8 -12.08 -24.01 -3.93
N ASP A 9 -11.35 -24.36 -2.86
CA ASP A 9 -11.96 -24.95 -1.68
C ASP A 9 -12.96 -23.96 -1.04
N PRO A 10 -14.05 -24.44 -0.43
CA PRO A 10 -15.05 -23.57 0.18
C PRO A 10 -14.48 -22.67 1.28
N GLU A 11 -13.42 -23.11 1.97
CA GLU A 11 -12.69 -22.27 2.92
C GLU A 11 -11.97 -21.10 2.23
N THR A 12 -11.40 -21.33 1.06
CA THR A 12 -10.73 -20.31 0.25
C THR A 12 -11.73 -19.28 -0.27
N VAL A 13 -12.93 -19.71 -0.66
CA VAL A 13 -14.01 -18.80 -1.06
C VAL A 13 -14.44 -17.92 0.10
N ARG A 14 -14.63 -18.49 1.30
CA ARG A 14 -14.98 -17.72 2.51
C ARG A 14 -13.88 -16.73 2.90
N LEU A 15 -12.61 -17.11 2.73
CA LEU A 15 -11.48 -16.21 2.96
C LEU A 15 -11.49 -15.05 1.97
N LEU A 16 -11.69 -15.34 0.67
CA LEU A 16 -11.80 -14.33 -0.37
C LEU A 16 -12.91 -13.32 -0.08
N ASP A 17 -14.11 -13.77 0.30
CA ASP A 17 -15.23 -12.88 0.63
C ASP A 17 -14.87 -11.93 1.78
N ARG A 18 -14.23 -12.44 2.85
CA ARG A 18 -13.80 -11.60 3.98
C ARG A 18 -12.71 -10.61 3.56
N CYS A 19 -11.73 -11.05 2.80
CA CYS A 19 -10.66 -10.18 2.27
C CYS A 19 -11.22 -9.08 1.36
N ILE A 20 -12.16 -9.41 0.47
CA ILE A 20 -12.80 -8.43 -0.42
C ILE A 20 -13.55 -7.40 0.41
N ALA A 21 -14.38 -7.81 1.37
CA ALA A 21 -15.12 -6.90 2.23
C ALA A 21 -14.19 -5.96 3.03
N GLN A 22 -13.09 -6.49 3.58
CA GLN A 22 -12.10 -5.68 4.30
C GLN A 22 -11.36 -4.71 3.37
N ALA A 23 -10.92 -5.19 2.21
CA ALA A 23 -10.21 -4.38 1.23
C ALA A 23 -11.11 -3.27 0.67
N GLU A 24 -12.38 -3.55 0.38
CA GLU A 24 -13.38 -2.54 -0.03
C GLU A 24 -13.62 -1.51 1.05
N GLY A 25 -13.76 -1.94 2.31
CA GLY A 25 -13.93 -1.04 3.45
C GLY A 25 -12.74 -0.10 3.62
N ALA A 26 -11.51 -0.63 3.49
CA ALA A 26 -10.30 0.17 3.53
C ALA A 26 -10.17 1.11 2.32
N ALA A 27 -10.48 0.60 1.12
CA ALA A 27 -10.45 1.37 -0.12
C ALA A 27 -11.45 2.53 -0.10
N THR A 28 -12.66 2.33 0.44
CA THR A 28 -13.67 3.38 0.62
C THR A 28 -13.19 4.48 1.57
N ARG A 29 -12.44 4.13 2.63
CA ARG A 29 -11.86 5.12 3.54
C ARG A 29 -10.74 5.94 2.88
N LEU A 30 -10.05 5.36 1.91
CA LEU A 30 -8.94 5.98 1.19
C LEU A 30 -9.41 6.80 -0.01
N ASN A 31 -10.47 6.35 -0.68
CA ASN A 31 -11.00 6.94 -1.89
C ASN A 31 -12.33 7.65 -1.60
N ARG A 32 -12.31 8.99 -1.63
CA ARG A 32 -13.50 9.81 -1.36
C ARG A 32 -14.65 9.57 -2.34
N ASP A 33 -14.32 9.12 -3.54
CA ASP A 33 -15.29 8.86 -4.61
C ASP A 33 -15.90 7.44 -4.55
N GLY A 34 -15.51 6.65 -3.54
CA GLY A 34 -16.00 5.29 -3.33
C GLY A 34 -15.21 4.23 -4.10
N VAL A 35 -15.75 3.00 -4.08
CA VAL A 35 -15.19 1.84 -4.79
C VAL A 35 -16.06 1.57 -6.01
N ASP A 36 -15.51 1.80 -7.20
CA ASP A 36 -16.18 1.45 -8.46
C ASP A 36 -16.00 -0.06 -8.77
N GLU A 37 -16.77 -0.53 -9.75
CA GLU A 37 -16.75 -1.95 -10.14
C GLU A 37 -15.39 -2.37 -10.71
N VAL A 38 -14.68 -1.46 -11.38
CA VAL A 38 -13.34 -1.70 -11.91
C VAL A 38 -12.33 -1.93 -10.78
N MET A 39 -12.42 -1.13 -9.72
CA MET A 39 -11.57 -1.21 -8.54
C MET A 39 -11.86 -2.48 -7.75
N ARG A 40 -13.14 -2.85 -7.60
CA ARG A 40 -13.55 -4.15 -7.05
C ARG A 40 -12.95 -5.31 -7.84
N MET A 41 -13.03 -5.29 -9.18
CA MET A 41 -12.41 -6.31 -10.03
C MET A 41 -10.89 -6.40 -9.85
N ARG A 42 -10.21 -5.26 -9.68
CA ARG A 42 -8.76 -5.21 -9.43
C ARG A 42 -8.40 -5.79 -8.07
N LEU A 43 -9.16 -5.48 -7.02
CA LEU A 43 -8.99 -6.06 -5.69
C LEU A 43 -9.17 -7.57 -5.73
N ALA A 44 -10.25 -8.06 -6.36
CA ALA A 44 -10.51 -9.48 -6.51
C ALA A 44 -9.40 -10.20 -7.31
N SER A 45 -8.92 -9.59 -8.39
CA SER A 45 -7.81 -10.14 -9.18
C SER A 45 -6.52 -10.27 -8.37
N ALA A 46 -6.17 -9.24 -7.59
CA ALA A 46 -4.99 -9.25 -6.73
C ALA A 46 -5.08 -10.31 -5.63
N LEU A 47 -6.25 -10.49 -5.02
CA LEU A 47 -6.48 -11.53 -4.01
C LEU A 47 -6.36 -12.93 -4.60
N MET A 48 -6.94 -13.16 -5.79
CA MET A 48 -6.82 -14.44 -6.49
C MET A 48 -5.36 -14.76 -6.85
N GLU A 49 -4.58 -13.75 -7.26
CA GLU A 49 -3.16 -13.90 -7.55
C GLU A 49 -2.37 -14.25 -6.29
N ALA A 50 -2.58 -13.55 -5.18
CA ALA A 50 -1.90 -13.83 -3.92
C ALA A 50 -2.21 -15.23 -3.37
N ILE A 51 -3.47 -15.68 -3.48
CA ILE A 51 -3.85 -17.06 -3.13
C ILE A 51 -3.18 -18.07 -4.07
N SER A 52 -3.06 -17.75 -5.36
CA SER A 52 -2.36 -18.60 -6.33
C SER A 52 -0.87 -18.73 -6.03
N LEU A 53 -0.27 -17.72 -5.37
CA LEU A 53 1.10 -17.75 -4.87
C LEU A 53 1.24 -18.53 -3.54
N GLY A 54 0.14 -19.00 -2.97
CA GLY A 54 0.10 -19.78 -1.73
C GLY A 54 -0.11 -18.95 -0.46
N GLU A 55 -0.38 -17.65 -0.58
CA GLU A 55 -0.67 -16.82 0.59
C GLU A 55 -2.06 -17.16 1.16
N ARG A 56 -2.13 -17.28 2.49
CA ARG A 56 -3.33 -17.65 3.24
C ARG A 56 -3.60 -16.72 4.41
N ASP A 57 -2.65 -15.86 4.74
CA ASP A 57 -2.79 -14.86 5.79
C ASP A 57 -3.70 -13.72 5.31
N GLU A 58 -4.77 -13.47 6.06
CA GLU A 58 -5.81 -12.51 5.70
C GLU A 58 -5.27 -11.07 5.65
N GLU A 59 -4.41 -10.68 6.58
CA GLU A 59 -3.82 -9.34 6.62
C GLU A 59 -2.90 -9.10 5.43
N ARG A 60 -2.08 -10.10 5.08
CA ARG A 60 -1.19 -10.01 3.92
C ARG A 60 -1.96 -9.97 2.61
N LEU A 61 -3.03 -10.76 2.48
CA LEU A 61 -3.90 -10.74 1.31
C LEU A 61 -4.53 -9.36 1.12
N VAL A 62 -5.09 -8.78 2.18
CA VAL A 62 -5.70 -7.44 2.12
C VAL A 62 -4.65 -6.37 1.83
N ALA A 63 -3.48 -6.42 2.47
CA ALA A 63 -2.39 -5.48 2.20
C ALA A 63 -1.92 -5.55 0.74
N PHE A 64 -1.79 -6.76 0.18
CA PHE A 64 -1.43 -6.97 -1.21
C PHE A 64 -2.50 -6.42 -2.16
N ALA A 65 -3.78 -6.68 -1.88
CA ALA A 65 -4.88 -6.13 -2.66
C ALA A 65 -4.91 -4.60 -2.60
N LEU A 66 -4.68 -3.98 -1.44
CA LEU A 66 -4.65 -2.52 -1.35
C LEU A 66 -3.48 -1.89 -2.12
N GLN A 67 -2.39 -2.62 -2.36
CA GLN A 67 -1.28 -2.12 -3.18
C GLN A 67 -1.65 -1.91 -4.65
N VAL A 68 -2.74 -2.49 -5.18
CA VAL A 68 -3.19 -2.15 -6.54
C VAL A 68 -3.87 -0.78 -6.63
N LEU A 69 -4.20 -0.16 -5.49
CA LEU A 69 -4.81 1.16 -5.44
C LEU A 69 -3.74 2.27 -5.52
N PRO A 70 -3.83 3.19 -6.50
CA PRO A 70 -2.88 4.30 -6.62
C PRO A 70 -2.82 5.15 -5.35
N ALA A 71 -3.98 5.47 -4.77
CA ALA A 71 -4.10 6.28 -3.56
C ALA A 71 -3.40 5.64 -2.33
N TYR A 72 -3.40 4.30 -2.24
CA TYR A 72 -2.69 3.59 -1.18
C TYR A 72 -1.17 3.67 -1.37
N ARG A 73 -0.68 3.53 -2.61
CA ARG A 73 0.75 3.69 -2.94
C ARG A 73 1.25 5.08 -2.62
N GLU A 74 0.49 6.12 -2.97
CA GLU A 74 0.84 7.50 -2.66
C GLU A 74 0.88 7.77 -1.16
N ARG A 75 -0.04 7.19 -0.39
CA ARG A 75 -0.02 7.27 1.06
C ARG A 75 1.21 6.57 1.64
N LEU A 76 1.51 5.35 1.19
CA LEU A 76 2.69 4.60 1.63
C LEU A 76 3.98 5.38 1.35
N ALA A 77 4.09 5.96 0.16
CA ALA A 77 5.20 6.81 -0.24
C ALA A 77 5.30 8.09 0.62
N LYS A 78 4.18 8.75 0.92
CA LYS A 78 4.14 9.95 1.79
C LYS A 78 4.52 9.64 3.24
N SER A 79 4.07 8.51 3.80
CA SER A 79 4.44 8.07 5.14
C SER A 79 5.91 7.63 5.27
N SER A 80 6.62 7.46 4.15
CA SER A 80 8.04 7.09 4.12
C SER A 80 8.99 8.29 4.00
N THR A 81 8.52 9.52 4.22
CA THR A 81 9.42 10.68 4.33
C THR A 81 10.00 10.69 5.75
N PRO A 82 11.26 10.27 5.99
CA PRO A 82 11.88 10.54 7.28
C PRO A 82 11.88 12.07 7.48
N PRO A 83 11.62 12.58 8.70
CA PRO A 83 11.88 13.98 8.97
C PRO A 83 13.35 14.22 8.66
N LEU A 84 13.63 15.10 7.68
CA LEU A 84 15.00 15.55 7.42
C LEU A 84 15.58 16.00 8.77
N PRO A 85 16.73 15.48 9.21
CA PRO A 85 17.37 16.01 10.39
C PRO A 85 17.67 17.49 10.16
N ASP A 86 17.32 18.33 11.15
CA ASP A 86 17.63 19.76 11.15
C ASP A 86 19.05 20.02 10.65
N PRO A 87 19.28 20.98 9.74
CA PRO A 87 20.62 21.32 9.34
C PRO A 87 21.42 21.75 10.58
N PRO A 88 22.66 21.26 10.78
CA PRO A 88 23.45 21.63 11.94
C PRO A 88 23.64 23.16 11.96
N PRO A 89 23.69 23.78 13.16
CA PRO A 89 23.92 25.21 13.27
C PRO A 89 25.25 25.53 12.57
N ARG A 90 25.19 26.35 11.52
CA ARG A 90 26.38 26.87 10.86
C ARG A 90 27.17 27.65 11.91
N VAL A 91 28.22 27.03 12.44
CA VAL A 91 29.24 27.74 13.22
C VAL A 91 29.88 28.73 12.25
N ARG A 92 29.41 29.97 12.30
CA ARG A 92 29.96 31.10 11.57
C ARG A 92 31.36 31.29 12.14
N GLY A 93 32.36 30.74 11.45
CA GLY A 93 33.76 30.98 11.73
C GLY A 93 34.03 32.47 11.62
N ASP A 94 34.10 33.15 12.77
CA ASP A 94 34.55 34.53 12.86
C ASP A 94 36.08 34.53 12.74
N ARG A 95 36.56 34.36 11.51
CA ARG A 95 37.90 34.78 11.11
C ARG A 95 37.90 36.31 11.06
N ARG A 96 38.23 36.95 12.18
CA ARG A 96 38.72 38.32 12.19
C ARG A 96 40.03 38.41 12.98
N ALA A 97 41.11 38.11 12.27
CA ALA A 97 42.38 38.75 12.54
C ALA A 97 42.29 40.23 12.17
N PRO A 98 42.94 41.13 12.91
CA PRO A 98 43.53 42.31 12.32
C PRO A 98 45.05 42.27 12.43
N LEU A 99 45.68 42.44 11.27
CA LEU A 99 47.08 42.79 11.08
C LEU A 99 47.38 44.19 11.64
N LEU A 100 48.56 44.32 12.26
CA LEU A 100 49.48 45.47 12.24
C LEU A 100 48.97 46.84 12.75
N ARG A 101 49.48 47.24 13.91
CA ARG A 101 50.37 48.41 14.05
C ARG A 101 51.21 48.33 15.32
#